data_AF-A0A975F772-F1
#
_entry.id   AF-A0A975F772-F1
#
_cell.length_a   1.000
_cell.length_b   1.000
_cell.length_c   1.000
_cell.angle_alpha   90.00
_cell.angle_beta   90.00
_cell.angle_gamma   90.00
#
_symmetry.space_group_name_H-M   'P 1'
#
loop_
_entity.id
_entity.type
_entity.pdbx_description
1 polymer ?
#
loop_
_entity_poly.entity_id
_entity_poly.type
_entity_poly.pdbx_seq_one_letter_code
_entity_poly.pdbx_strand_id
1 'polypeptide(L)'
;MEKWIQLLSIIILDRNGVTIQNHVMSKEDQRIHPYPVRLTKELREKLDAAAKAAGRSLNAEMLLRLEASFLELSADEQPLTAVQVRELIREELTKAGK
;
A
#
# COMPACT_ATOMS: atom_id res chain seq x y z
N MET A 1 -5.70 -31.54 23.93
CA MET A 1 -4.54 -31.96 23.13
C MET A 1 -4.57 -31.24 21.77
N GLU A 2 -4.51 -29.90 21.73
CA GLU A 2 -4.60 -29.15 20.46
C GLU A 2 -3.73 -27.89 20.41
N LYS A 3 -2.71 -27.79 21.28
CA LYS A 3 -1.79 -26.63 21.33
C LYS A 3 -0.72 -26.61 20.22
N TRP A 4 -0.72 -27.60 19.32
CA TRP A 4 0.35 -27.77 18.33
C TRP A 4 -0.03 -27.38 16.89
N ILE A 5 -1.28 -27.00 16.62
CA ILE A 5 -1.74 -26.67 15.25
C ILE A 5 -1.55 -25.17 14.91
N GLN A 6 -1.25 -24.30 15.88
CA GLN A 6 -1.02 -22.86 15.59
C GLN A 6 0.41 -22.50 15.16
N LEU A 7 1.35 -23.45 15.20
CA LEU A 7 2.78 -23.19 14.94
C LEU A 7 3.24 -23.43 13.49
N LEU A 8 2.34 -23.81 12.58
CA LEU A 8 2.71 -24.24 11.22
C LEU A 8 2.14 -23.39 10.07
N SER A 9 1.63 -22.18 10.35
CA SER A 9 1.25 -21.25 9.27
C SER A 9 2.49 -20.55 8.68
N ILE A 10 3.25 -21.33 7.91
CA ILE A 10 4.03 -20.97 6.73
C ILE A 10 4.48 -19.50 6.68
N ILE A 11 5.73 -19.27 7.08
CA ILE A 11 6.49 -18.07 6.75
C ILE A 11 6.84 -18.17 5.26
N ILE A 12 6.09 -17.47 4.38
CA ILE A 12 6.52 -17.25 2.99
C ILE A 12 7.52 -16.10 3.03
N LEU A 13 8.82 -16.43 2.95
CA LEU A 13 9.88 -15.44 2.75
C LEU A 13 9.94 -15.08 1.26
N ASP A 14 9.58 -13.84 0.91
CA ASP A 14 9.97 -13.27 -0.38
C ASP A 14 11.47 -12.90 -0.34
N ARG A 15 12.13 -13.04 -1.49
CA ARG A 15 13.58 -12.87 -1.74
C ARG A 15 14.10 -11.44 -1.52
N ASN A 16 13.21 -10.49 -1.22
CA ASN A 16 13.54 -9.07 -1.02
C ASN A 16 13.70 -8.66 0.45
N GLY A 17 13.61 -9.60 1.41
CA GLY A 17 13.84 -9.28 2.83
C GLY A 17 12.81 -8.32 3.44
N VAL A 18 11.67 -8.11 2.76
CA VAL A 18 10.55 -7.33 3.30
C VAL A 18 9.71 -8.24 4.16
N THR A 19 9.78 -8.03 5.48
CA THR A 19 8.87 -8.65 6.44
C THR A 19 7.47 -8.11 6.18
N ILE A 20 6.62 -8.87 5.48
CA ILE A 20 5.17 -8.69 5.61
C ILE A 20 4.87 -9.07 7.06
N GLN A 21 4.76 -8.08 7.95
CA GLN A 21 4.18 -8.34 9.26
C GLN A 21 2.77 -8.86 8.98
N ASN A 22 2.57 -10.17 9.16
CA ASN A 22 1.26 -10.72 9.41
C ASN A 22 0.82 -10.13 10.74
N HIS A 23 0.31 -8.90 10.68
CA HIS A 23 -0.56 -8.36 11.69
C HIS A 23 -1.72 -9.35 11.74
N VAL A 24 -1.72 -10.21 12.75
CA VAL A 24 -2.87 -11.03 13.08
C VAL A 24 -3.98 -10.03 13.37
N MET A 25 -4.80 -9.74 12.37
CA MET A 25 -6.01 -8.95 12.57
C MET A 25 -6.82 -9.72 13.60
N SER A 26 -6.84 -9.22 14.84
CA SER A 26 -7.88 -9.58 15.79
C SER A 26 -9.20 -9.41 15.05
N LYS A 27 -10.03 -10.47 15.03
CA LYS A 27 -11.32 -10.52 14.32
C LYS A 27 -12.27 -9.37 14.67
N GLU A 28 -11.95 -8.59 15.70
CA GLU A 28 -12.70 -7.45 16.20
C GLU A 28 -12.67 -6.20 15.29
N ASP A 29 -11.60 -5.98 14.49
CA ASP A 29 -11.37 -4.67 13.82
C ASP A 29 -11.62 -4.65 12.29
N GLN A 30 -12.15 -5.74 11.72
CA GLN A 30 -12.56 -5.78 10.30
C GLN A 30 -14.07 -5.69 10.10
N ARG A 31 -14.77 -4.93 10.95
CA ARG A 31 -16.13 -4.53 10.62
C ARG A 31 -16.05 -3.47 9.53
N ILE A 32 -15.79 -3.90 8.30
CA ILE A 32 -15.86 -3.06 7.12
C ILE A 32 -17.33 -2.63 6.99
N HIS A 33 -17.63 -1.44 7.50
CA HIS A 33 -18.94 -0.84 7.32
C HIS A 33 -19.10 -0.52 5.83
N PRO A 34 -20.07 -1.13 5.12
CA PRO A 34 -20.27 -0.85 3.71
C PRO A 34 -20.56 0.64 3.52
N TYR A 35 -19.74 1.33 2.74
CA TYR A 35 -19.97 2.71 2.37
C TYR A 35 -20.70 2.76 1.04
N PRO A 36 -22.01 3.08 0.99
CA PRO A 36 -22.76 3.08 -0.25
C PRO A 36 -22.35 4.28 -1.12
N VAL A 37 -21.55 4.02 -2.15
CA VAL A 37 -21.15 5.04 -3.13
C VAL A 37 -22.24 5.16 -4.20
N ARG A 38 -22.77 6.38 -4.37
CA ARG A 38 -23.68 6.70 -5.48
C ARG A 38 -22.88 7.00 -6.74
N LEU A 39 -22.91 6.09 -7.70
CA LEU A 39 -22.27 6.25 -9.01
C LEU A 39 -23.31 6.47 -10.09
N THR A 40 -23.03 7.35 -11.05
CA THR A 40 -23.80 7.38 -12.30
C THR A 40 -23.56 6.08 -13.07
N LYS A 41 -24.52 5.69 -13.91
CA LYS A 41 -24.42 4.46 -14.72
C LYS A 41 -23.14 4.45 -15.56
N GLU A 42 -22.89 5.55 -16.27
CA GLU A 42 -21.71 5.71 -17.11
C GLU A 42 -20.40 5.58 -16.32
N LEU A 43 -20.32 6.18 -15.13
CA LEU A 43 -19.11 6.09 -14.30
C LEU A 43 -18.88 4.67 -13.78
N ARG A 44 -19.96 3.98 -13.39
CA ARG A 44 -19.88 2.58 -12.97
C ARG A 44 -19.38 1.69 -14.11
N GLU A 45 -19.88 1.88 -15.32
CA GLU A 45 -19.46 1.10 -16.49
C GLU A 45 -17.99 1.32 -16.84
N LYS A 46 -17.52 2.57 -16.79
CA LYS A 46 -16.10 2.89 -17.00
C LYS A 46 -15.19 2.24 -15.95
N LEU A 47 -15.58 2.30 -14.67
CA LEU A 47 -14.82 1.66 -13.60
C LEU A 47 -14.82 0.13 -13.72
N ASP A 48 -15.94 -0.47 -14.09
CA ASP A 48 -16.05 -1.93 -14.28
C ASP A 48 -15.18 -2.41 -15.45
N ALA A 49 -15.17 -1.68 -16.56
CA ALA A 49 -14.29 -1.97 -17.70
C ALA A 49 -12.81 -1.87 -17.31
N ALA A 50 -12.42 -0.84 -16.56
CA ALA A 50 -11.05 -0.68 -16.09
C ALA A 50 -10.64 -1.77 -15.10
N ALA A 51 -11.51 -2.12 -14.16
CA ALA A 51 -11.27 -3.20 -13.19
C ALA A 51 -11.05 -4.55 -13.89
N LYS A 52 -11.91 -4.86 -14.89
CA LYS A 52 -11.77 -6.06 -15.72
C LYS A 52 -10.48 -6.09 -16.53
N ALA A 53 -10.12 -4.98 -17.17
CA ALA A 53 -8.89 -4.87 -17.95
C ALA A 53 -7.64 -5.08 -17.07
N ALA A 54 -7.70 -4.66 -15.80
CA ALA A 54 -6.62 -4.83 -14.85
C ALA A 54 -6.71 -6.12 -14.01
N GLY A 55 -7.68 -7.00 -14.27
CA GLY A 55 -7.83 -8.28 -13.56
C GLY A 55 -8.15 -8.17 -12.07
N ARG A 56 -8.80 -7.09 -11.63
CA ARG A 56 -9.11 -6.83 -10.21
C ARG A 56 -10.59 -6.54 -9.98
N SER A 57 -11.02 -6.61 -8.72
CA SER A 57 -12.40 -6.29 -8.36
C SER A 57 -12.68 -4.79 -8.52
N LEU A 58 -13.95 -4.44 -8.76
CA LEU A 58 -14.36 -3.04 -8.81
C LEU A 58 -13.97 -2.27 -7.54
N ASN A 59 -14.07 -2.90 -6.37
CA ASN A 59 -13.67 -2.30 -5.10
C ASN A 59 -12.16 -2.01 -5.04
N ALA A 60 -11.33 -2.96 -5.49
CA ALA A 60 -9.88 -2.78 -5.53
C ALA A 60 -9.47 -1.66 -6.50
N GLU A 61 -10.12 -1.56 -7.67
CA GLU A 61 -9.89 -0.46 -8.62
C GLU A 61 -10.29 0.89 -8.01
N MET A 62 -11.43 0.96 -7.31
CA MET A 62 -11.87 2.19 -6.64
C MET A 62 -10.87 2.63 -5.55
N LEU A 63 -10.44 1.71 -4.69
CA LEU A 63 -9.46 2.01 -3.64
C LEU A 63 -8.14 2.50 -4.22
N LEU A 64 -7.60 1.80 -5.21
CA LEU A 64 -6.34 2.18 -5.84
C LEU A 64 -6.39 3.58 -6.47
N ARG A 65 -7.50 3.92 -7.15
CA ARG A 65 -7.67 5.27 -7.71
C ARG A 65 -7.79 6.34 -6.65
N LEU A 66 -8.49 6.06 -5.55
CA LEU A 66 -8.62 6.98 -4.43
C LEU A 66 -7.25 7.19 -3.78
N GLU A 67 -6.51 6.13 -3.47
CA GLU A 67 -5.16 6.21 -2.90
C GLU A 67 -4.21 7.01 -3.82
N ALA A 68 -4.23 6.73 -5.12
CA ALA A 68 -3.44 7.48 -6.09
C ALA A 68 -3.78 8.98 -6.11
N SER A 69 -5.07 9.34 -5.97
CA SER A 69 -5.48 10.75 -5.94
C SER A 69 -4.92 11.51 -4.73
N PHE A 70 -4.69 10.84 -3.60
CA PHE A 70 -4.08 11.44 -2.42
C PHE A 70 -2.54 11.50 -2.51
N LEU A 71 -1.91 10.59 -3.26
CA LEU A 71 -0.47 10.62 -3.53
C LEU A 71 -0.07 11.73 -4.50
N GLU A 72 -0.90 12.02 -5.50
CA GLU A 72 -0.66 13.14 -6.42
C GLU A 72 -0.83 14.51 -5.73
N LEU A 73 -1.70 14.60 -4.72
CA LEU A 73 -1.86 15.80 -3.88
C LEU A 73 -0.67 16.06 -2.95
N SER A 74 0.16 15.05 -2.68
CA SER A 74 1.38 15.16 -1.88
C SER A 74 2.64 15.34 -2.74
N ALA A 75 2.49 15.57 -4.05
CA ALA A 75 3.59 15.75 -5.00
C ALA A 75 4.46 17.00 -4.80
N ASP A 76 4.17 17.86 -3.80
CA ASP A 76 5.14 18.84 -3.31
C ASP A 76 6.32 18.17 -2.57
N GLU A 77 6.18 16.91 -2.14
CA GLU A 77 7.26 16.08 -1.64
C GLU A 77 7.76 15.14 -2.74
N GLN A 78 8.49 15.70 -3.71
CA GLN A 78 9.30 14.90 -4.64
C GLN A 78 10.27 14.03 -3.81
N PRO A 79 10.22 12.69 -3.91
CA PRO A 79 11.18 11.84 -3.22
C PRO A 79 12.59 12.20 -3.68
N LEU A 80 13.50 12.42 -2.72
CA LEU A 80 14.89 12.77 -3.02
C LEU A 80 15.50 11.71 -3.95
N THR A 81 16.07 12.15 -5.07
CA THR A 81 16.81 11.29 -5.97
C THR A 81 18.05 10.73 -5.26
N ALA A 82 18.52 9.57 -5.71
CA ALA A 82 19.74 8.96 -5.18
C ALA A 82 20.97 9.90 -5.25
N VAL A 83 20.98 10.84 -6.20
CA VAL A 83 22.03 11.87 -6.32
C VAL A 83 21.90 12.89 -5.18
N GLN A 84 20.70 13.41 -4.94
CA GLN A 84 20.45 14.38 -3.86
C GLN A 84 20.76 13.78 -2.48
N VAL A 85 20.42 12.50 -2.26
CA VAL A 85 20.76 11.79 -1.01
C VAL A 85 22.27 11.70 -0.80
N ARG A 86 23.04 11.43 -1.86
CA ARG A 86 24.51 11.34 -1.78
C ARG A 86 25.16 12.69 -1.45
N GLU A 87 24.65 13.78 -2.04
CA GLU A 87 25.15 15.12 -1.73
C GLU A 87 24.86 15.52 -0.29
N LEU A 88 23.64 15.26 0.21
CA LEU A 88 23.28 15.54 1.60
C LEU A 88 24.19 14.80 2.59
N ILE A 89 24.46 13.51 2.34
CA ILE A 89 25.37 12.72 3.18
C ILE A 89 26.78 13.32 3.18
N ARG A 90 27.27 13.79 2.02
CA ARG A 90 28.59 14.43 1.92
C ARG A 90 28.65 15.72 2.73
N GLU A 91 27.63 16.56 2.63
CA GLU A 91 27.54 17.83 3.37
C GLU A 91 27.52 17.63 4.89
N GLU A 92 26.82 16.61 5.38
CA GLU A 92 26.77 16.33 6.81
C GLU A 92 28.09 15.76 7.35
N LEU A 93 28.77 14.92 6.56
CA LEU A 93 30.10 14.40 6.93
C LEU A 93 31.17 15.51 6.95
N THR A 94 31.07 16.53 6.10
CA THR A 94 32.02 17.65 6.12
C THR A 94 31.77 18.63 7.26
N LYS A 95 30.51 18.83 7.66
CA LYS A 95 30.15 19.64 8.84
C LYS A 95 30.56 18.97 10.15
N ALA A 96 30.44 17.65 10.27
CA ALA A 96 30.80 16.91 11.47
C ALA A 96 32.31 16.76 11.70
N GLY A 97 33.13 17.04 10.67
CA GLY A 97 34.59 16.97 10.73
C GLY A 97 35.32 18.28 11.11
N LYS A 98 34.58 19.33 11.50
CA LYS A 98 35.10 20.60 12.02
C LYS A 98 34.61 20.82 13.45
#